data_AF-U6GZ25-F1
#
_entry.id   AF-U6GZ25-F1
#
_cell.length_a   1.000
_cell.length_b   1.000
_cell.length_c   1.000
_cell.angle_alpha   90.00
_cell.angle_beta   90.00
_cell.angle_gamma   90.00
#
_symmetry.space_group_name_H-M   'P 1'
#
loop_
_entity.id
_entity.type
_entity.pdbx_description
1 polymer ?
#
loop_
_entity_poly.entity_id
_entity_poly.type
_entity_poly.pdbx_seq_one_letter_code
_entity_poly.pdbx_strand_id
1 'polypeptide(L)'
;MSKLSQETLNAAIASILKGSQEKKRKFVETIELQISLKDYDTQRDKRFSGSVRLPHVPRAKSNICVIGDAVHMEEAKALGLDCMDIEALKKINKNKKIVKKLARKYDAFLASQALIPQIPRYLGPGLNKAGKFPTLITHQDKIEDKILEVRYNLTMAINFLVSLLKKNWNNVKRLHIKSTMGKCHTIYG
;
A
#
# COMPACT_ATOMS: atom_id res chain seq x y z
N MET A 1 4.85 11.46 -23.63
CA MET A 1 4.31 12.80 -23.26
C MET A 1 3.10 12.61 -22.36
N SER A 2 3.09 13.22 -21.17
CA SER A 2 1.95 13.17 -20.25
C SER A 2 0.78 13.94 -20.86
N LYS A 3 -0.38 13.29 -21.02
CA LYS A 3 -1.61 13.99 -21.47
C LYS A 3 -2.28 14.79 -20.34
N LEU A 4 -1.66 14.83 -19.16
CA LEU A 4 -2.17 15.56 -18.01
C LEU A 4 -1.70 17.01 -18.06
N SER A 5 -2.65 17.96 -18.03
CA SER A 5 -2.33 19.39 -17.89
C SER A 5 -1.84 19.69 -16.48
N GLN A 6 -0.62 20.24 -16.37
CA GLN A 6 -0.04 20.64 -15.08
C GLN A 6 -0.83 21.78 -14.43
N GLU A 7 -1.37 22.70 -15.25
CA GLU A 7 -2.17 23.83 -14.77
C GLU A 7 -3.46 23.35 -14.09
N THR A 8 -4.18 22.42 -14.73
CA THR A 8 -5.41 21.85 -14.16
C THR A 8 -5.12 21.05 -12.89
N LEU A 9 -4.01 20.31 -12.85
CA LEU A 9 -3.58 19.58 -11.67
C LEU A 9 -3.26 20.52 -10.50
N ASN A 10 -2.45 21.55 -10.74
CA ASN A 10 -2.06 22.52 -9.71
C ASN A 10 -3.27 23.31 -9.20
N ALA A 11 -4.18 23.72 -10.08
CA ALA A 11 -5.42 24.39 -9.70
C ALA A 11 -6.32 23.49 -8.83
N ALA A 12 -6.43 22.19 -9.17
CA ALA A 12 -7.18 21.23 -8.37
C ALA A 12 -6.56 21.04 -6.98
N ILE A 13 -5.22 20.90 -6.90
CA ILE A 13 -4.51 20.77 -5.62
C ILE A 13 -4.69 22.02 -4.75
N ALA A 14 -4.53 23.21 -5.34
CA ALA A 14 -4.72 24.47 -4.63
C ALA A 14 -6.16 24.60 -4.08
N SER A 15 -7.17 24.21 -4.87
CA SER A 15 -8.56 24.21 -4.43
C SER A 15 -8.82 23.23 -3.28
N ILE A 16 -8.21 22.05 -3.31
CA ILE A 16 -8.32 21.06 -2.23
C ILE A 16 -7.67 21.59 -0.95
N LEU A 17 -6.46 22.15 -1.06
CA LEU A 17 -5.75 22.75 0.08
C LEU A 17 -6.53 23.90 0.69
N LYS A 18 -7.09 24.79 -0.14
CA LYS A 18 -7.92 25.90 0.32
C LYS A 18 -9.17 25.40 1.06
N GLY A 19 -9.87 24.42 0.50
CA GLY A 19 -11.05 23.82 1.15
C GLY A 19 -10.74 23.16 2.50
N SER A 20 -9.56 22.55 2.60
CA SER A 20 -9.08 21.94 3.85
C SER A 20 -8.73 22.99 4.92
N GLN A 21 -8.17 24.13 4.51
CA GLN A 21 -7.86 25.26 5.41
C GLN A 21 -9.11 26.01 5.87
N GLU A 22 -10.04 26.31 4.95
CA GLU A 22 -11.28 27.03 5.26
C GLU A 22 -12.18 26.25 6.23
N LYS A 23 -12.27 24.92 6.07
CA LYS A 23 -13.04 24.04 6.95
C LYS A 23 -12.14 23.02 7.64
N LYS A 24 -11.24 23.53 8.48
CA LYS A 24 -10.28 22.70 9.22
C LYS A 24 -10.98 21.61 10.02
N ARG A 25 -10.67 20.36 9.71
CA ARG A 25 -11.21 19.18 10.40
C ARG A 25 -10.27 18.77 11.54
N LYS A 26 -10.81 18.07 12.54
CA LYS A 26 -10.05 17.56 13.70
C LYS A 26 -9.21 16.30 13.38
N PHE A 27 -9.09 15.93 12.11
CA PHE A 27 -8.33 14.77 11.65
C PHE A 27 -7.59 15.11 10.35
N VAL A 28 -6.54 14.35 10.04
CA VAL A 28 -5.77 14.50 8.80
C VAL A 28 -6.56 13.89 7.64
N GLU A 29 -6.85 14.70 6.62
CA GLU A 29 -7.61 14.25 5.45
C GLU A 29 -6.79 13.31 4.56
N THR A 30 -7.43 12.28 4.00
CA THR A 30 -6.82 11.41 2.99
C THR A 30 -7.21 11.89 1.59
N ILE A 31 -6.21 12.04 0.73
CA ILE A 31 -6.41 12.34 -0.69
C ILE A 31 -6.45 11.01 -1.44
N GLU A 32 -7.51 10.80 -2.21
CA GLU A 32 -7.67 9.64 -3.07
C GLU A 32 -7.63 10.07 -4.54
N LEU A 33 -6.94 9.26 -5.33
CA LEU A 33 -6.91 9.36 -6.76
C LEU A 33 -7.79 8.25 -7.33
N GLN A 34 -8.81 8.62 -8.11
CA GLN A 34 -9.71 7.68 -8.76
C GLN A 34 -9.48 7.69 -10.26
N ILE A 35 -9.33 6.50 -10.83
CA ILE A 35 -9.08 6.30 -12.26
C ILE A 35 -10.25 5.51 -12.84
N SER A 36 -10.88 6.08 -13.86
CA SER A 36 -11.90 5.40 -14.64
C SER A 36 -11.28 4.86 -15.92
N LEU A 37 -11.33 3.54 -16.13
CA LEU A 37 -10.82 2.89 -17.33
C LEU A 37 -11.97 2.63 -18.35
N LYS A 38 -11.67 2.67 -19.65
CA LYS A 38 -12.55 2.22 -20.74
C LYS A 38 -12.07 0.85 -21.23
N ASP A 39 -13.03 0.04 -21.66
CA ASP A 39 -12.80 -1.21 -22.40
C ASP A 39 -11.79 -2.15 -21.71
N TYR A 40 -11.80 -2.19 -20.38
CA TYR A 40 -10.93 -3.07 -19.59
C TYR A 40 -11.67 -4.36 -19.24
N ASP A 41 -11.19 -5.48 -19.77
CA ASP A 41 -11.77 -6.79 -19.50
C ASP A 41 -10.91 -7.54 -18.49
N THR A 42 -11.46 -7.75 -17.28
CA THR A 42 -10.76 -8.45 -16.18
C THR A 42 -10.38 -9.91 -16.48
N GLN A 43 -10.94 -10.53 -17.53
CA GLN A 43 -10.62 -11.91 -17.94
C GLN A 43 -9.49 -11.96 -18.98
N ARG A 44 -9.44 -10.99 -19.90
CA ARG A 44 -8.47 -10.94 -21.01
C ARG A 44 -7.26 -10.05 -20.73
N ASP A 45 -7.42 -9.09 -19.84
CA ASP A 45 -6.37 -8.14 -19.48
C ASP A 45 -5.66 -8.56 -18.20
N LYS A 46 -4.33 -8.39 -18.21
CA LYS A 46 -3.49 -8.73 -17.06
C LYS A 46 -3.85 -7.81 -15.90
N ARG A 47 -4.14 -8.40 -14.74
CA ARG A 47 -4.29 -7.66 -13.48
C ARG A 47 -2.99 -6.90 -13.23
N PHE A 48 -3.11 -5.58 -13.08
CA PHE A 48 -1.99 -4.68 -12.87
C PHE A 48 -1.75 -4.52 -11.36
N SER A 49 -0.56 -4.88 -10.89
CA SER A 49 -0.11 -4.65 -9.51
C SER A 49 1.25 -3.99 -9.56
N GLY A 50 1.38 -2.83 -8.92
CA GLY A 50 2.59 -2.01 -9.00
C GLY A 50 2.67 -1.08 -7.81
N SER A 51 3.84 -1.05 -7.17
CA SER A 51 4.17 -0.11 -6.12
C SER A 51 4.98 1.04 -6.71
N VAL A 52 4.73 2.26 -6.24
CA VAL A 52 5.59 3.41 -6.53
C VAL A 52 6.00 4.02 -5.20
N ARG A 53 7.30 4.24 -5.05
CA ARG A 53 7.88 4.89 -3.88
C ARG A 53 7.57 6.38 -3.95
N LEU A 54 6.82 6.89 -2.97
CA LEU A 54 6.59 8.33 -2.84
C LEU A 54 7.81 9.05 -2.24
N PRO A 55 8.06 10.31 -2.61
CA PRO A 55 9.07 11.14 -1.96
C PRO A 55 8.76 11.46 -0.50
N HIS A 56 7.47 11.51 -0.12
CA HIS A 56 7.03 11.81 1.24
C HIS A 56 6.16 10.69 1.79
N VAL A 57 6.30 10.39 3.09
CA VAL A 57 5.55 9.31 3.75
C VAL A 57 4.09 9.75 3.93
N PRO A 58 3.10 9.08 3.31
CA PRO A 58 1.69 9.45 3.41
C PRO A 58 1.08 9.15 4.78
N ARG A 59 1.62 8.17 5.53
CA ARG A 59 1.16 7.81 6.87
C ARG A 59 2.34 7.64 7.82
N ALA A 60 2.48 8.54 8.80
CA ALA A 60 3.59 8.53 9.74
C ALA A 60 3.58 7.32 10.70
N LYS A 61 2.39 6.78 11.02
CA LYS A 61 2.21 5.62 11.90
C LYS A 61 1.55 4.48 11.11
N SER A 62 2.36 3.52 10.67
CA SER A 62 1.90 2.24 10.11
C SER A 62 2.29 1.13 11.06
N ASN A 63 1.35 0.24 11.39
CA ASN A 63 1.62 -0.90 12.27
C ASN A 63 2.23 -2.02 11.43
N ILE A 64 3.53 -2.24 11.58
CA ILE A 64 4.29 -3.25 10.83
C ILE A 64 4.69 -4.37 11.78
N CYS A 65 4.49 -5.60 11.34
CA CYS A 65 4.88 -6.79 12.09
C CYS A 65 5.99 -7.55 11.37
N VAL A 66 7.03 -7.94 12.11
CA VAL A 66 8.18 -8.68 11.60
C VAL A 66 8.04 -10.16 11.95
N ILE A 67 8.20 -11.02 10.96
CA ILE A 67 8.18 -12.48 11.08
C ILE A 67 9.60 -12.96 10.74
N GLY A 68 10.38 -13.35 11.73
CA GLY A 68 11.79 -13.63 11.49
C GLY A 68 12.41 -14.51 12.55
N ASP A 69 13.64 -14.90 12.28
CA ASP A 69 14.49 -15.66 13.20
C ASP A 69 14.97 -14.76 14.36
N ALA A 70 15.70 -15.34 15.32
CA ALA A 70 16.17 -14.64 16.52
C ALA A 70 16.87 -13.30 16.25
N VAL A 71 17.70 -13.23 15.21
CA VAL A 71 18.43 -12.01 14.82
C VAL A 71 17.46 -10.87 14.45
N HIS A 72 16.48 -11.16 13.59
CA HIS A 72 15.49 -10.17 13.17
C HIS A 72 14.53 -9.79 14.30
N MET A 73 14.33 -10.67 15.29
CA MET A 73 13.54 -10.35 16.48
C MET A 73 14.25 -9.35 17.39
N GLU A 74 15.55 -9.50 17.61
CA GLU A 74 16.33 -8.58 18.44
C GLU A 74 16.34 -7.18 17.83
N GLU A 75 16.60 -7.09 16.52
CA GLU A 75 16.55 -5.83 15.77
C GLU A 75 15.14 -5.21 15.78
N ALA A 76 14.09 -6.02 15.56
CA ALA A 76 12.72 -5.54 15.59
C ALA A 76 12.30 -5.04 16.98
N LYS A 77 12.71 -5.74 18.05
CA LYS A 77 12.43 -5.33 19.44
C LYS A 77 13.19 -4.06 19.82
N ALA A 78 14.44 -3.90 19.37
CA ALA A 78 15.19 -2.66 19.57
C ALA A 78 14.49 -1.46 18.93
N LEU A 79 13.80 -1.67 17.80
CA LEU A 79 12.99 -0.67 17.10
C LEU A 79 11.56 -0.54 17.64
N GLY A 80 11.18 -1.33 18.65
CA GLY A 80 9.84 -1.32 19.24
C GLY A 80 8.74 -1.89 18.34
N LEU A 81 9.07 -2.81 17.44
CA LEU A 81 8.13 -3.44 16.51
C LEU A 81 7.62 -4.79 17.02
N ASP A 82 6.39 -5.13 16.66
CA ASP A 82 5.79 -6.42 17.00
C ASP A 82 6.42 -7.54 16.17
N CYS A 83 7.04 -8.53 16.84
CA CYS A 83 7.67 -9.69 16.21
C CYS A 83 6.89 -11.00 16.43
N MET A 84 6.99 -11.94 15.48
CA MET A 84 6.35 -13.27 15.58
C MET A 84 7.27 -14.41 15.13
N ASP A 85 7.25 -15.49 15.91
CA ASP A 85 8.00 -16.73 15.67
C ASP A 85 7.20 -17.82 14.94
N ILE A 86 7.93 -18.82 14.42
CA ILE A 86 7.37 -20.01 13.76
C ILE A 86 6.36 -20.75 14.67
N GLU A 87 6.64 -20.83 15.97
CA GLU A 87 5.74 -21.50 16.91
C GLU A 87 4.42 -20.75 17.10
N ALA A 88 4.48 -19.41 17.15
CA ALA A 88 3.30 -18.56 17.20
C ALA A 88 2.48 -18.72 15.92
N LEU A 89 3.12 -18.78 14.75
CA LEU A 89 2.46 -19.01 13.46
C LEU A 89 1.71 -20.34 13.41
N LYS A 90 2.32 -21.42 13.93
CA LYS A 90 1.68 -22.75 14.01
C LYS A 90 0.43 -22.75 14.91
N LYS A 91 0.48 -22.05 16.05
CA LYS A 91 -0.67 -21.90 16.96
C LYS A 91 -1.80 -21.10 16.31
N ILE A 92 -1.47 -20.07 15.52
CA ILE A 92 -2.43 -19.18 14.85
C ILE A 92 -3.13 -19.87 13.67
N ASN A 93 -2.45 -20.77 12.94
CA ASN A 93 -3.00 -21.47 11.77
C ASN A 93 -4.29 -22.25 12.07
N LYS A 94 -4.42 -22.82 13.28
CA LYS A 94 -5.61 -23.60 13.66
C LYS A 94 -6.90 -22.77 13.65
N ASN A 95 -6.80 -21.43 13.78
CA ASN A 95 -7.95 -20.54 13.92
C ASN A 95 -8.00 -19.43 12.86
N LYS A 96 -8.80 -19.64 11.81
CA LYS A 96 -9.04 -18.66 10.73
C LYS A 96 -9.53 -17.28 11.23
N LYS A 97 -10.22 -17.21 12.36
CA LYS A 97 -10.71 -15.95 12.96
C LYS A 97 -9.56 -15.09 13.51
N ILE A 98 -8.56 -15.71 14.14
CA ILE A 98 -7.39 -15.02 14.71
C ILE A 98 -6.52 -14.47 13.59
N VAL A 99 -6.30 -15.25 12.54
CA VAL A 99 -5.57 -14.80 11.33
C VAL A 99 -6.22 -13.56 10.72
N LYS A 100 -7.56 -13.54 10.59
CA LYS A 100 -8.30 -12.37 10.08
C LYS A 100 -8.18 -11.15 10.99
N LYS A 101 -8.15 -11.34 12.32
CA LYS A 101 -7.98 -10.25 13.28
C LYS A 101 -6.57 -9.65 13.20
N LEU A 102 -5.56 -10.51 13.09
CA LEU A 102 -4.16 -10.15 12.92
C LEU A 102 -3.92 -9.39 11.61
N ALA A 103 -4.48 -9.86 10.49
CA ALA A 103 -4.41 -9.18 9.19
C ALA A 103 -5.11 -7.80 9.18
N ARG A 104 -6.08 -7.56 10.07
CA ARG A 104 -6.71 -6.24 10.24
C ARG A 104 -5.92 -5.32 11.17
N LYS A 105 -5.18 -5.87 12.14
CA LYS A 105 -4.39 -5.11 13.13
C LYS A 105 -3.16 -4.46 12.50
N TYR A 106 -2.44 -5.21 11.65
CA TYR A 106 -1.22 -4.75 11.00
C TYR A 106 -1.46 -4.34 9.55
N ASP A 107 -0.79 -3.30 9.10
CA ASP A 107 -0.89 -2.78 7.74
C ASP A 107 0.01 -3.56 6.78
N ALA A 108 1.21 -3.92 7.25
CA ALA A 108 2.19 -4.67 6.47
C ALA A 108 2.93 -5.70 7.33
N PHE A 109 3.44 -6.73 6.66
CA PHE A 109 4.27 -7.77 7.25
C PHE A 109 5.63 -7.80 6.56
N LEU A 110 6.66 -8.05 7.35
CA LEU A 110 8.02 -8.28 6.89
C LEU A 110 8.40 -9.72 7.27
N ALA A 111 9.06 -10.45 6.37
CA ALA A 111 9.44 -11.83 6.60
C ALA A 111 10.89 -12.11 6.23
N SER A 112 11.61 -12.79 7.13
CA SER A 112 12.95 -13.35 6.85
C SER A 112 12.87 -14.36 5.70
N GLN A 113 13.90 -14.39 4.84
CA GLN A 113 14.02 -15.34 3.73
C GLN A 113 13.76 -16.79 4.13
N ALA A 114 14.23 -17.21 5.30
CA ALA A 114 14.07 -18.56 5.82
C ALA A 114 12.58 -18.96 6.04
N LEU A 115 11.71 -17.97 6.32
CA LEU A 115 10.33 -18.20 6.72
C LEU A 115 9.32 -18.03 5.58
N ILE A 116 9.68 -17.28 4.53
CA ILE A 116 8.81 -17.05 3.37
C ILE A 116 8.21 -18.32 2.77
N PRO A 117 8.96 -19.42 2.55
CA PRO A 117 8.38 -20.63 1.97
C PRO A 117 7.29 -21.27 2.83
N GLN A 118 7.34 -21.05 4.15
CA GLN A 118 6.40 -21.66 5.10
C GLN A 118 5.14 -20.81 5.32
N ILE A 119 5.23 -19.49 5.09
CA ILE A 119 4.13 -18.53 5.33
C ILE A 119 2.86 -18.84 4.51
N PRO A 120 2.93 -19.20 3.21
CA PRO A 120 1.74 -19.59 2.44
C PRO A 120 0.96 -20.75 3.07
N ARG A 121 1.66 -21.73 3.67
CA ARG A 121 1.03 -22.90 4.30
C ARG A 121 0.24 -22.52 5.55
N TYR A 122 0.77 -21.60 6.37
CA TYR A 122 0.17 -21.24 7.66
C TYR A 122 -0.78 -20.04 7.59
N LEU A 123 -0.44 -19.05 6.78
CA LEU A 123 -1.15 -17.75 6.73
C LEU A 123 -1.71 -17.42 5.34
N GLY A 124 -1.39 -18.19 4.31
CA GLY A 124 -1.76 -17.91 2.91
C GLY A 124 -3.25 -17.59 2.72
N PRO A 125 -4.20 -18.43 3.18
CA PRO A 125 -5.63 -18.16 2.99
C PRO A 125 -6.13 -16.87 3.64
N GLY A 126 -5.47 -16.42 4.72
CA GLY A 126 -5.84 -15.20 5.43
C GLY A 126 -5.16 -13.95 4.88
N LEU A 127 -3.84 -14.00 4.72
CA LEU A 127 -3.03 -12.86 4.27
C LEU A 127 -3.19 -12.56 2.78
N ASN A 128 -3.27 -13.57 1.91
CA ASN A 128 -3.48 -13.33 0.48
C ASN A 128 -4.87 -12.74 0.21
N LYS A 129 -5.89 -13.20 0.93
CA LYS A 129 -7.24 -12.63 0.83
C LYS A 129 -7.29 -11.18 1.33
N ALA A 130 -6.42 -10.82 2.27
CA ALA A 130 -6.27 -9.44 2.75
C ALA A 130 -5.34 -8.58 1.87
N GLY A 131 -4.65 -9.16 0.89
CA GLY A 131 -3.67 -8.45 0.04
C GLY A 131 -2.40 -8.02 0.78
N LYS A 132 -2.11 -8.61 1.95
CA LYS A 132 -1.00 -8.23 2.83
C LYS A 132 0.06 -9.33 2.91
N PHE A 133 0.54 -9.77 1.75
CA PHE A 133 1.61 -10.77 1.73
C PHE A 133 2.93 -10.15 2.24
N PRO A 134 3.72 -10.85 3.05
CA PRO A 134 4.91 -10.27 3.63
C PRO A 134 5.96 -9.90 2.57
N THR A 135 6.67 -8.81 2.83
CA THR A 135 7.84 -8.39 2.05
C THR A 135 9.08 -9.09 2.57
N LEU A 136 9.99 -9.46 1.66
CA LEU A 136 11.21 -10.18 1.98
C LEU A 136 12.23 -9.26 2.68
N ILE A 137 12.81 -9.77 3.76
CA ILE A 137 14.01 -9.24 4.42
C ILE A 137 15.11 -10.28 4.34
N THR A 138 16.31 -9.83 3.96
CA THR A 138 17.55 -10.60 4.09
C THR A 138 18.33 -10.11 5.31
N HIS A 139 19.22 -10.93 5.86
CA HIS A 139 20.07 -10.55 7.00
C HIS A 139 21.03 -9.39 6.70
N GLN A 140 21.22 -9.04 5.42
CA GLN A 140 22.07 -7.94 4.99
C GLN A 140 21.31 -6.62 4.91
N ASP A 141 19.98 -6.68 4.78
CA ASP A 141 19.13 -5.50 4.66
C ASP A 141 18.76 -4.96 6.04
N LYS A 142 18.91 -3.65 6.23
CA LYS A 142 18.41 -3.00 7.45
C LYS A 142 16.88 -3.01 7.47
N ILE A 143 16.32 -3.48 8.58
CA ILE A 143 14.87 -3.51 8.80
C ILE A 143 14.26 -2.10 8.66
N GLU A 144 14.97 -1.05 9.10
CA GLU A 144 14.52 0.35 9.00
C GLU A 144 14.28 0.79 7.55
N ASP A 145 15.20 0.49 6.64
CA ASP A 145 15.10 0.87 5.23
C ASP A 145 13.92 0.19 4.55
N LYS A 146 13.68 -1.08 4.89
CA LYS A 146 12.52 -1.84 4.39
C LYS A 146 11.21 -1.32 4.96
N ILE A 147 11.19 -0.92 6.23
CA ILE A 147 10.03 -0.26 6.83
C ILE A 147 9.72 1.06 6.13
N LEU A 148 10.76 1.86 5.88
CA LEU A 148 10.62 3.11 5.15
C LEU A 148 10.08 2.84 3.75
N GLU A 149 10.63 1.86 3.02
CA GLU A 149 10.16 1.47 1.70
C GLU A 149 8.66 1.08 1.71
N VAL A 150 8.26 0.25 2.67
CA VAL A 150 6.84 -0.13 2.88
C VAL A 150 5.97 1.07 3.22
N ARG A 151 6.47 2.03 3.99
CA ARG A 151 5.75 3.28 4.34
C ARG A 151 5.62 4.24 3.16
N TYR A 152 6.65 4.32 2.32
CA TYR A 152 6.66 5.16 1.11
C TYR A 152 5.82 4.58 -0.03
N ASN A 153 5.63 3.27 -0.05
CA ASN A 153 4.89 2.61 -1.11
C ASN A 153 3.38 2.91 -0.99
N LEU A 154 2.87 3.73 -1.91
CA LEU A 154 1.47 3.67 -2.30
C LEU A 154 1.31 2.81 -3.54
N THR A 155 0.17 2.13 -3.62
CA THR A 155 -0.21 1.41 -4.84
C THR A 155 -0.43 2.44 -5.96
N MET A 156 0.47 2.36 -6.95
CA MET A 156 0.53 3.05 -8.25
C MET A 156 0.47 4.59 -8.33
N ALA A 157 1.52 5.17 -8.94
CA ALA A 157 1.49 6.51 -9.51
C ALA A 157 0.84 6.52 -10.90
N ILE A 158 0.13 7.60 -11.25
CA ILE A 158 -0.67 7.74 -12.50
C ILE A 158 0.11 7.32 -13.74
N ASN A 159 1.30 7.85 -13.95
CA ASN A 159 2.06 7.60 -15.19
C ASN A 159 2.56 6.15 -15.27
N PHE A 160 2.95 5.57 -14.14
CA PHE A 160 3.35 4.16 -14.08
C PHE A 160 2.14 3.26 -14.33
N LEU A 161 1.00 3.53 -13.68
CA LEU A 161 -0.25 2.81 -13.91
C LEU A 161 -0.65 2.85 -15.37
N VAL A 162 -0.60 4.02 -16.00
CA VAL A 162 -0.97 4.19 -17.40
C VAL A 162 -0.04 3.41 -18.32
N SER A 163 1.27 3.34 -18.01
CA SER A 163 2.22 2.54 -18.81
C SER A 163 1.96 1.03 -18.76
N LEU A 164 1.25 0.54 -17.74
CA LEU A 164 0.88 -0.87 -17.62
C LEU A 164 -0.37 -1.22 -18.44
N LEU A 165 -1.10 -0.23 -18.98
CA LEU A 165 -2.31 -0.46 -19.77
C LEU A 165 -1.95 -0.75 -21.23
N LYS A 166 -2.59 -1.76 -21.85
CA LYS A 166 -2.31 -2.17 -23.25
C LYS A 166 -2.38 -1.03 -24.27
N LYS A 167 -3.27 -0.04 -24.09
CA LYS A 167 -3.34 1.16 -24.94
C LYS A 167 -3.00 2.46 -24.19
N ASN A 168 -2.25 2.37 -23.10
CA ASN A 168 -1.81 3.50 -22.28
C ASN A 168 -2.96 4.47 -21.95
N TRP A 169 -2.80 5.75 -22.30
CA TRP A 169 -3.77 6.82 -22.04
C TRP A 169 -5.12 6.66 -22.72
N ASN A 170 -5.22 5.87 -23.81
CA ASN A 170 -6.48 5.68 -24.51
C ASN A 170 -7.46 4.81 -23.70
N ASN A 171 -6.95 3.96 -22.81
CA ASN A 171 -7.77 3.20 -21.86
C ASN A 171 -8.23 4.05 -20.67
N VAL A 172 -7.71 5.27 -20.47
CA VAL A 172 -8.13 6.14 -19.36
C VAL A 172 -9.31 6.99 -19.81
N LYS A 173 -10.48 6.81 -19.19
CA LYS A 173 -11.68 7.63 -19.42
C LYS A 173 -11.57 8.98 -18.75
N ARG A 174 -11.38 8.95 -17.42
CA ARG A 174 -11.34 10.12 -16.55
C ARG A 174 -10.44 9.85 -15.36
N LEU A 175 -9.80 10.90 -14.87
CA LEU A 175 -9.05 10.90 -13.62
C LEU A 175 -9.65 11.94 -12.69
N HIS A 176 -9.88 11.54 -11.45
CA HIS A 176 -10.43 12.40 -10.41
C HIS A 176 -9.52 12.40 -9.19
N ILE A 177 -9.32 13.57 -8.58
CA ILE A 177 -8.72 13.72 -7.26
C ILE A 177 -9.83 14.12 -6.29
N LYS A 178 -9.94 13.41 -5.18
CA LYS A 178 -10.89 13.71 -4.11
C LYS A 178 -10.19 13.73 -2.75
N SER A 179 -10.65 14.60 -1.87
CA SER A 179 -10.37 14.50 -0.42
C SER A 179 -11.51 13.73 0.24
N THR A 180 -11.25 13.07 1.37
CA THR A 180 -12.21 12.22 2.11
C THR A 180 -13.60 12.85 2.27
N MET A 181 -13.66 14.15 2.52
CA MET A 181 -14.89 14.93 2.70
C MET A 181 -14.93 16.18 1.80
N GLY A 182 -14.02 16.27 0.84
CA GLY A 182 -13.87 17.41 -0.04
C GLY A 182 -14.60 17.22 -1.37
N LYS A 183 -14.62 18.29 -2.18
CA LYS A 183 -15.15 18.23 -3.54
C LYS A 183 -14.27 17.35 -4.42
N CYS A 184 -14.89 16.64 -5.35
CA CYS A 184 -14.17 15.88 -6.37
C CYS A 184 -13.72 16.81 -7.50
N HIS A 185 -12.45 16.73 -7.88
CA HIS A 185 -11.86 17.51 -8.97
C HIS A 185 -11.46 16.58 -10.12
N THR A 186 -11.94 16.88 -11.33
CA THR A 186 -11.52 16.17 -12.55
C THR A 186 -10.21 16.76 -13.05
N ILE A 187 -9.18 15.93 -13.18
CA ILE A 187 -7.85 16.35 -13.66
C ILE A 187 -7.57 15.89 -15.11
N TYR A 188 -8.36 14.94 -15.63
CA TYR A 188 -8.24 14.43 -16.99
C TYR A 188 -9.57 13.81 -17.46
N GLY A 189 -9.90 14.00 -18.74
CA GLY A 189 -11.02 13.37 -19.44
C GLY A 189 -12.30 14.19 -19.54
#